data_AF-A0A519BPR7-F1
#
_entry.id   AF-A0A519BPR7-F1
#
_cell.length_a   1.000
_cell.length_b   1.000
_cell.length_c   1.000
_cell.angle_alpha   90.00
_cell.angle_beta   90.00
_cell.angle_gamma   90.00
#
_symmetry.space_group_name_H-M   'P 1'
#
loop_
_entity.id
_entity.type
_entity.pdbx_description
1 polymer ?
#
loop_
_entity_poly.entity_id
_entity_poly.type
_entity_poly.pdbx_seq_one_letter_code
_entity_poly.pdbx_strand_id
1 'polypeptide(L)'
;MENIEKESVFKFAILIKSFEAFKQIKAIILLLITIIISAAIFEGTIRVTAEIALKSAVLSIFVFLIGAAISLIIFLIGYTATGKILMEFAKHKSSIKVSNAIIFSIFSFYKIIISEIILFIIPFVVALVVLIYFLIAKIPAIGSLLAFIGIPAFTIVYAIILLGIVLMSFVIIPMVFEGNNIKEIFVKTYTLFKKHNTLIFGYFIFINLVSFMIGIIFFALLTGSLSLTTGILMVTHPTYLFNMGGIGGGFSPYSSGFGYENPMSSFMGMGAFQSIMMYGAFVGFGIAIIYMLLLVLQMVYMMLGQSYIYLDIIKDMNFKDAEAQFSSAASKVKSNIDKYKEKAADISQKSSRAHSGADNNNSNNNNDNNDEGVNTNYSNYSNSNDDLGSLNGNTTENRNNKNINANNTNNIINDNNNNNNNSEKICPNCGTKNKPDANFCESCGEKLN
;
A
#
# COMPACT_ATOMS: atom_id res chain seq x y z
N MET A 1 1.07 26.47 41.22
CA MET A 1 1.28 25.13 40.67
C MET A 1 0.06 24.80 39.82
N GLU A 2 0.00 25.31 38.59
CA GLU A 2 -1.22 25.22 37.79
C GLU A 2 -0.87 25.09 36.30
N ASN A 3 -0.45 23.88 35.96
CA ASN A 3 -0.47 23.33 34.61
C ASN A 3 -0.65 21.83 34.80
N ILE A 4 -1.84 21.46 35.30
CA ILE A 4 -2.30 20.09 35.14
C ILE A 4 -2.49 19.93 33.64
N GLU A 5 -1.56 19.18 33.00
CA GLU A 5 -1.78 18.72 31.64
C GLU A 5 -3.19 18.14 31.59
N LYS A 6 -4.03 18.67 30.69
CA LYS A 6 -5.23 17.94 30.29
C LYS A 6 -4.73 16.71 29.55
N GLU A 7 -4.42 15.66 30.32
CA GLU A 7 -4.28 14.31 29.78
C GLU A 7 -5.46 14.10 28.85
N SER A 8 -5.18 13.60 27.66
CA SER A 8 -6.16 13.46 26.60
C SER A 8 -7.04 12.26 26.95
N VAL A 9 -7.97 12.48 27.89
CA VAL A 9 -8.84 11.44 28.46
C VAL A 9 -9.57 10.72 27.33
N PHE A 10 -9.56 9.38 27.40
CA PHE A 10 -10.25 8.51 26.45
C PHE A 10 -11.73 8.91 26.30
N LYS A 11 -12.14 9.26 25.09
CA LYS A 11 -13.49 9.77 24.81
C LYS A 11 -14.38 8.66 24.22
N PHE A 12 -15.11 7.94 25.07
CA PHE A 12 -16.07 6.91 24.64
C PHE A 12 -17.09 7.43 23.58
N ALA A 13 -17.44 8.72 23.65
CA ALA A 13 -18.28 9.39 22.67
C ALA A 13 -17.76 9.31 21.21
N ILE A 14 -16.46 9.09 20.99
CA ILE A 14 -15.89 8.88 19.65
C ILE A 14 -16.34 7.54 19.06
N LEU A 15 -16.40 6.48 19.87
CA LEU A 15 -16.86 5.16 19.41
C LEU A 15 -18.34 5.19 19.07
N ILE A 16 -19.16 5.90 19.86
CA ILE A 16 -20.58 6.13 19.54
C ILE A 16 -20.72 6.92 18.22
N LYS A 17 -19.96 8.00 18.03
CA LYS A 17 -19.97 8.78 16.78
C LYS A 17 -19.53 7.97 15.55
N SER A 18 -18.78 6.89 15.73
CA SER A 18 -18.35 6.01 14.63
C SER A 18 -19.52 5.26 13.98
N PHE A 19 -20.65 5.07 14.69
CA PHE A 19 -21.88 4.55 14.10
C PHE A 19 -22.55 5.52 13.09
N GLU A 20 -22.13 6.80 13.02
CA GLU A 20 -22.54 7.69 11.93
C GLU A 20 -22.10 7.16 10.55
N ALA A 21 -21.12 6.24 10.48
CA ALA A 21 -20.70 5.57 9.25
C ALA A 21 -21.86 4.87 8.54
N PHE A 22 -22.82 4.31 9.28
CA PHE A 22 -23.98 3.61 8.72
C PHE A 22 -24.94 4.55 7.97
N LYS A 23 -24.83 5.86 8.19
CA LYS A 23 -25.59 6.89 7.44
C LYS A 23 -24.88 7.31 6.15
N GLN A 24 -23.61 6.94 5.96
CA GLN A 24 -22.81 7.31 4.78
C GLN A 24 -23.00 6.32 3.64
N ILE A 25 -24.22 6.31 3.07
CA ILE A 25 -24.63 5.42 1.96
C ILE A 25 -23.62 5.43 0.79
N LYS A 26 -23.05 6.60 0.44
CA LYS A 26 -22.01 6.72 -0.61
C LYS A 26 -20.77 5.86 -0.33
N ALA A 27 -20.31 5.83 0.92
CA ALA A 27 -19.14 5.05 1.35
C ALA A 27 -19.47 3.55 1.39
N ILE A 28 -20.65 3.19 1.91
CA ILE A 28 -21.15 1.81 1.96
C ILE A 28 -21.26 1.22 0.55
N ILE A 29 -21.93 1.91 -0.38
CA ILE A 29 -22.10 1.44 -1.76
C ILE A 29 -20.75 1.32 -2.46
N LEU A 30 -19.86 2.30 -2.31
CA LEU A 30 -18.53 2.27 -2.95
C LEU A 30 -17.71 1.07 -2.46
N LEU A 31 -17.66 0.83 -1.15
CA LEU A 31 -16.91 -0.30 -0.58
C LEU A 31 -17.54 -1.65 -0.95
N LEU A 32 -18.87 -1.74 -0.97
CA LEU A 32 -19.58 -2.95 -1.39
C LEU A 32 -19.29 -3.31 -2.85
N ILE A 33 -19.41 -2.34 -3.77
CA ILE A 33 -19.06 -2.54 -5.18
C ILE A 33 -17.59 -2.93 -5.33
N THR A 34 -16.70 -2.29 -4.57
CA THR A 34 -15.25 -2.60 -4.57
C THR A 34 -15.03 -4.06 -4.19
N ILE A 35 -15.58 -4.51 -3.06
CA ILE A 35 -15.40 -5.87 -2.54
C ILE A 35 -15.98 -6.91 -3.51
N ILE A 36 -17.16 -6.66 -4.08
CA ILE A 36 -17.78 -7.54 -5.08
C ILE A 36 -16.87 -7.68 -6.32
N ILE A 37 -16.37 -6.58 -6.87
CA ILE A 37 -15.50 -6.60 -8.06
C ILE A 37 -14.16 -7.28 -7.75
N SER A 38 -13.50 -6.94 -6.63
CA SER A 38 -12.22 -7.57 -6.27
C SER A 38 -12.37 -9.06 -5.99
N ALA A 39 -13.45 -9.47 -5.30
CA ALA A 39 -13.73 -10.88 -5.01
C ALA A 39 -14.05 -11.66 -6.29
N ALA A 40 -14.86 -11.11 -7.21
CA ALA A 40 -15.18 -11.76 -8.49
C ALA A 40 -13.94 -11.97 -9.36
N ILE A 41 -13.01 -11.00 -9.40
CA ILE A 41 -11.73 -11.13 -10.12
C ILE A 41 -10.84 -12.18 -9.44
N PHE A 42 -10.79 -12.22 -8.12
CA PHE A 42 -9.98 -13.19 -7.37
C PHE A 42 -10.48 -14.63 -7.55
N GLU A 43 -11.78 -14.85 -7.38
CA GLU A 43 -12.46 -16.13 -7.63
C GLU A 43 -12.31 -16.59 -9.09
N GLY A 44 -12.50 -15.68 -10.06
CA GLY A 44 -12.26 -15.95 -11.47
C GLY A 44 -10.81 -16.36 -11.75
N THR A 45 -9.84 -15.68 -11.11
CA THR A 45 -8.42 -16.04 -11.19
C THR A 45 -8.17 -17.45 -10.67
N ILE A 46 -8.69 -17.80 -9.49
CA ILE A 46 -8.52 -19.13 -8.88
C ILE A 46 -9.04 -20.24 -9.80
N ARG A 47 -10.20 -20.06 -10.42
CA ARG A 47 -10.79 -21.05 -11.33
C ARG A 47 -9.92 -21.27 -12.56
N VAL A 48 -9.52 -20.18 -13.23
CA VAL A 48 -8.63 -20.23 -14.40
C VAL A 48 -7.27 -20.86 -14.04
N THR A 49 -6.71 -20.55 -12.87
CA THR A 49 -5.41 -21.12 -12.47
C THR A 49 -5.51 -22.59 -12.09
N ALA A 50 -6.63 -23.07 -11.55
CA ALA A 50 -6.87 -24.49 -11.32
C ALA A 50 -6.92 -25.29 -12.64
N GLU A 51 -7.60 -24.78 -13.66
CA GLU A 51 -7.64 -25.39 -15.00
C GLU A 51 -6.24 -25.42 -15.66
N ILE A 52 -5.46 -24.36 -15.50
CA ILE A 52 -4.09 -24.26 -16.02
C ILE A 52 -3.12 -25.16 -15.25
N ALA A 53 -3.29 -25.33 -13.94
CA ALA A 53 -2.38 -26.12 -13.09
C ALA A 53 -2.30 -27.59 -13.52
N LEU A 54 -3.38 -28.13 -14.10
CA LEU A 54 -3.43 -29.47 -14.69
C LEU A 54 -2.49 -29.64 -15.91
N LYS A 55 -2.08 -28.53 -16.54
CA LYS A 55 -1.21 -28.50 -17.73
C LYS A 55 0.19 -27.97 -17.43
N SER A 56 0.32 -26.97 -16.55
CA SER A 56 1.60 -26.40 -16.12
C SER A 56 1.48 -25.67 -14.78
N ALA A 57 2.17 -26.19 -13.77
CA ALA A 57 2.26 -25.58 -12.45
C ALA A 57 2.98 -24.22 -12.45
N VAL A 58 3.94 -24.01 -13.37
CA VAL A 58 4.64 -22.72 -13.48
C VAL A 58 3.71 -21.66 -14.05
N LEU A 59 2.95 -22.00 -15.10
CA LEU A 59 2.03 -21.05 -15.74
C LEU A 59 0.86 -20.67 -14.82
N SER A 60 0.33 -21.61 -14.04
CA SER A 60 -0.74 -21.31 -13.08
C SER A 60 -0.29 -20.35 -11.98
N ILE A 61 0.96 -20.46 -11.49
CA ILE A 61 1.52 -19.50 -10.52
C ILE A 61 1.60 -18.09 -11.13
N PHE A 62 2.09 -17.94 -12.35
CA PHE A 62 2.16 -16.62 -13.01
C PHE A 62 0.78 -15.98 -13.19
N VAL A 63 -0.21 -16.74 -13.68
CA VAL A 63 -1.58 -16.24 -13.85
C VAL A 63 -2.22 -15.90 -12.49
N PHE A 64 -1.96 -16.70 -11.45
CA PHE A 64 -2.45 -16.42 -10.09
C PHE A 64 -1.90 -15.11 -9.55
N LEU A 65 -0.59 -14.90 -9.63
CA LEU A 65 0.06 -13.69 -9.12
C LEU A 65 -0.46 -12.42 -9.81
N ILE A 66 -0.66 -12.46 -11.14
CA ILE A 66 -1.20 -11.32 -11.90
C ILE A 66 -2.65 -11.03 -11.49
N GLY A 67 -3.53 -12.04 -11.46
CA GLY A 67 -4.93 -11.83 -11.11
C GLY A 67 -5.14 -11.43 -9.65
N ALA A 68 -4.35 -11.99 -8.73
CA ALA A 68 -4.34 -11.59 -7.32
C ALA A 68 -3.85 -10.14 -7.14
N ALA A 69 -2.81 -9.72 -7.87
CA ALA A 69 -2.33 -8.34 -7.83
C ALA A 69 -3.38 -7.35 -8.36
N ILE A 70 -4.07 -7.67 -9.47
CA ILE A 70 -5.15 -6.83 -10.02
C ILE A 70 -6.31 -6.71 -9.03
N SER A 71 -6.75 -7.82 -8.43
CA SER A 71 -7.79 -7.82 -7.40
C SER A 71 -7.40 -6.95 -6.19
N LEU A 72 -6.17 -7.10 -5.69
CA LEU A 72 -5.65 -6.32 -4.57
C LEU A 72 -5.56 -4.82 -4.87
N ILE A 73 -5.12 -4.44 -6.08
CA ILE A 73 -5.07 -3.03 -6.49
C ILE A 73 -6.48 -2.42 -6.52
N ILE A 74 -7.46 -3.12 -7.10
CA ILE A 74 -8.86 -2.66 -7.14
C ILE A 74 -9.43 -2.51 -5.72
N PHE A 75 -9.18 -3.51 -4.86
CA PHE A 75 -9.57 -3.44 -3.45
C PHE A 75 -8.96 -2.22 -2.74
N LEU A 76 -7.65 -2.00 -2.86
CA LEU A 76 -6.96 -0.90 -2.19
C LEU A 76 -7.37 0.49 -2.71
N ILE A 77 -7.66 0.62 -4.01
CA ILE A 77 -8.24 1.84 -4.61
C ILE A 77 -9.59 2.14 -3.94
N GLY A 78 -10.54 1.20 -3.95
CA GLY A 78 -11.86 1.41 -3.38
C GLY A 78 -11.87 1.56 -1.85
N TYR A 79 -10.99 0.83 -1.14
CA TYR A 79 -10.74 1.00 0.29
C TYR A 79 -10.25 2.42 0.61
N THR A 80 -9.26 2.93 -0.15
CA THR A 80 -8.72 4.28 0.02
C THR A 80 -9.73 5.37 -0.35
N ALA A 81 -10.54 5.16 -1.40
CA ALA A 81 -11.60 6.09 -1.78
C ALA A 81 -12.71 6.16 -0.72
N THR A 82 -13.12 5.01 -0.18
CA THR A 82 -14.09 4.92 0.92
C THR A 82 -13.55 5.64 2.17
N GLY A 83 -12.31 5.35 2.54
CA GLY A 83 -11.60 6.02 3.63
C GLY A 83 -11.52 7.54 3.44
N LYS A 84 -11.27 8.02 2.21
CA LYS A 84 -11.28 9.45 1.90
C LYS A 84 -12.66 10.09 2.13
N ILE A 85 -13.74 9.45 1.67
CA ILE A 85 -15.12 9.95 1.89
C ILE A 85 -15.41 10.06 3.40
N LEU A 86 -15.03 9.05 4.18
CA LEU A 86 -15.25 9.02 5.62
C LEU A 86 -14.37 10.01 6.39
N MET A 87 -13.11 10.21 5.96
CA MET A 87 -12.21 11.21 6.54
C MET A 87 -12.72 12.63 6.30
N GLU A 88 -13.15 12.98 5.09
CA GLU A 88 -13.73 14.29 4.81
C GLU A 88 -15.04 14.51 5.58
N PHE A 89 -15.87 13.47 5.71
CA PHE A 89 -17.06 13.52 6.57
C PHE A 89 -16.69 13.72 8.05
N ALA A 90 -15.64 13.08 8.55
CA ALA A 90 -15.16 13.26 9.92
C ALA A 90 -14.64 14.69 10.19
N LYS A 91 -13.98 15.31 9.19
CA LYS A 91 -13.46 16.68 9.26
C LYS A 91 -14.53 17.76 9.14
N HIS A 92 -15.38 17.66 8.12
CA HIS A 92 -16.24 18.76 7.67
C HIS A 92 -17.75 18.48 7.79
N LYS A 93 -18.14 17.30 8.29
CA LYS A 93 -19.53 16.79 8.34
C LYS A 93 -20.24 16.75 6.98
N SER A 94 -19.50 16.94 5.89
CA SER A 94 -19.97 16.86 4.50
C SER A 94 -19.22 15.75 3.77
N SER A 95 -19.93 15.03 2.88
CA SER A 95 -19.31 13.98 2.05
C SER A 95 -18.88 14.55 0.70
N ILE A 96 -17.63 14.35 0.32
CA ILE A 96 -17.14 14.67 -1.02
C ILE A 96 -17.85 13.83 -2.11
N LYS A 97 -17.69 14.25 -3.37
CA LYS A 97 -18.15 13.46 -4.54
C LYS A 97 -17.31 12.19 -4.66
N VAL A 98 -17.97 11.08 -4.99
CA VAL A 98 -17.32 9.75 -5.18
C VAL A 98 -16.24 9.79 -6.26
N SER A 99 -16.46 10.54 -7.35
CA SER A 99 -15.46 10.79 -8.41
C SER A 99 -14.13 11.32 -7.85
N ASN A 100 -14.19 12.30 -6.96
CA ASN A 100 -13.01 12.96 -6.40
C ASN A 100 -12.27 12.02 -5.45
N ALA A 101 -13.02 11.18 -4.71
CA ALA A 101 -12.45 10.14 -3.86
C ALA A 101 -11.72 9.05 -4.66
N ILE A 102 -12.29 8.63 -5.80
CA ILE A 102 -11.67 7.67 -6.71
C ILE A 102 -10.38 8.24 -7.32
N ILE A 103 -10.41 9.47 -7.85
CA ILE A 103 -9.20 10.13 -8.39
C ILE A 103 -8.11 10.21 -7.32
N PHE A 104 -8.45 10.66 -6.11
CA PHE A 104 -7.52 10.68 -4.97
C PHE A 104 -6.93 9.30 -4.66
N SER A 105 -7.75 8.25 -4.68
CA SER A 105 -7.32 6.90 -4.36
C SER A 105 -6.35 6.30 -5.37
N ILE A 106 -6.54 6.56 -6.68
CA ILE A 106 -5.63 6.10 -7.75
C ILE A 106 -4.20 6.62 -7.49
N PHE A 107 -4.06 7.86 -7.01
CA PHE A 107 -2.77 8.47 -6.67
C PHE A 107 -2.33 8.29 -5.21
N SER A 108 -3.05 7.50 -4.40
CA SER A 108 -2.76 7.35 -2.96
C SER A 108 -2.77 5.92 -2.43
N PHE A 109 -3.39 4.94 -3.10
CA PHE A 109 -3.49 3.56 -2.59
C PHE A 109 -2.11 2.93 -2.35
N TYR A 110 -1.13 3.22 -3.21
CA TYR A 110 0.25 2.74 -3.07
C TYR A 110 0.92 3.22 -1.78
N LYS A 111 0.47 4.35 -1.19
CA LYS A 111 1.00 4.85 0.08
C LYS A 111 0.72 3.89 1.23
N ILE A 112 -0.41 3.16 1.19
CA ILE A 112 -0.70 2.08 2.15
C ILE A 112 0.34 0.98 1.98
N ILE A 113 0.50 0.45 0.75
CA ILE A 113 1.44 -0.64 0.44
C ILE A 113 2.87 -0.28 0.87
N ILE A 114 3.38 0.89 0.49
CA ILE A 114 4.74 1.31 0.84
C ILE A 114 4.90 1.51 2.36
N SER A 115 3.88 2.04 3.05
CA SER A 115 3.96 2.23 4.50
C SER A 115 4.00 0.89 5.24
N GLU A 116 3.18 -0.07 4.84
CA GLU A 116 3.21 -1.44 5.36
C GLU A 116 4.56 -2.11 5.06
N ILE A 117 5.05 -2.06 3.81
CA ILE A 117 6.37 -2.63 3.45
C ILE A 117 7.49 -2.06 4.34
N ILE A 118 7.49 -0.74 4.60
CA ILE A 118 8.49 -0.10 5.47
C ILE A 118 8.38 -0.61 6.91
N LEU A 119 7.18 -0.78 7.46
CA LEU A 119 6.98 -1.38 8.79
C LEU A 119 7.45 -2.84 8.84
N PHE A 120 7.25 -3.61 7.77
CA PHE A 120 7.66 -5.01 7.66
C PHE A 120 9.18 -5.22 7.49
N ILE A 121 9.99 -4.17 7.23
CA ILE A 121 11.46 -4.29 7.21
C ILE A 121 11.99 -4.78 8.57
N ILE A 122 11.46 -4.27 9.68
CA ILE A 122 11.92 -4.60 11.04
C ILE A 122 11.70 -6.09 11.37
N PRO A 123 10.48 -6.67 11.27
CA PRO A 123 10.26 -8.08 11.54
C PRO A 123 10.98 -8.97 10.51
N PHE A 124 11.18 -8.52 9.27
CA PHE A 124 11.99 -9.26 8.29
C PHE A 124 13.46 -9.38 8.73
N VAL A 125 14.08 -8.28 9.19
CA VAL A 125 15.46 -8.33 9.75
C VAL A 125 15.52 -9.22 10.99
N VAL A 126 14.53 -9.15 11.88
CA VAL A 126 14.46 -10.06 13.05
C VAL A 126 14.28 -11.51 12.62
N ALA A 127 13.45 -11.80 11.62
CA ALA A 127 13.29 -13.14 11.07
C ALA A 127 14.60 -13.70 10.48
N LEU A 128 15.44 -12.87 9.86
CA LEU A 128 16.79 -13.26 9.42
C LEU A 128 17.72 -13.59 10.60
N VAL A 129 17.69 -12.79 11.68
CA VAL A 129 18.46 -13.09 12.92
C VAL A 129 17.99 -14.41 13.55
N VAL A 130 16.67 -14.64 13.60
CA VAL A 130 16.05 -15.88 14.09
C VAL A 130 16.44 -17.08 13.21
N LEU A 131 16.46 -16.91 11.89
CA LEU A 131 16.91 -17.94 10.95
C LEU A 131 18.39 -18.32 11.20
N ILE A 132 19.28 -17.34 11.35
CA ILE A 132 20.70 -17.58 11.68
C ILE A 132 20.83 -18.30 13.02
N TYR A 133 20.07 -17.90 14.03
CA TYR A 133 20.04 -18.58 15.33
C TYR A 133 19.64 -20.06 15.20
N PHE A 134 18.58 -20.37 14.46
CA PHE A 134 18.14 -21.76 14.28
C PHE A 134 19.06 -22.59 13.39
N LEU A 135 19.82 -21.97 12.48
CA LEU A 135 20.90 -22.66 11.76
C LEU A 135 22.03 -23.06 12.72
N ILE A 136 22.39 -22.22 13.69
CA ILE A 136 23.35 -22.56 14.76
C ILE A 136 22.77 -23.62 15.70
N ALA A 137 21.47 -23.54 16.02
CA ALA A 137 20.76 -24.55 16.81
C ALA A 137 20.58 -25.91 16.11
N LYS A 138 21.15 -26.11 14.90
CA LYS A 138 21.23 -27.42 14.23
C LYS A 138 22.43 -28.27 14.70
N ILE A 139 23.34 -27.71 15.51
CA ILE A 139 24.47 -28.45 16.09
C ILE A 139 23.95 -29.54 17.05
N PRO A 140 24.32 -30.82 16.88
CA PRO A 140 23.86 -31.89 17.77
C PRO A 140 24.29 -31.66 19.24
N ALA A 141 23.52 -32.20 20.18
CA ALA A 141 23.56 -31.95 21.63
C ALA A 141 23.22 -30.51 22.08
N ILE A 142 23.83 -29.48 21.49
CA ILE A 142 23.63 -28.06 21.88
C ILE A 142 22.29 -27.52 21.35
N GLY A 143 21.87 -27.99 20.17
CA GLY A 143 20.70 -27.50 19.45
C GLY A 143 19.39 -27.54 20.21
N SER A 144 19.12 -28.63 20.94
CA SER A 144 17.89 -28.79 21.73
C SER A 144 17.79 -27.77 22.87
N LEU A 145 18.91 -27.42 23.50
CA LEU A 145 18.97 -26.41 24.56
C LEU A 145 18.74 -25.00 24.00
N LEU A 146 19.37 -24.68 22.86
CA LEU A 146 19.15 -23.42 22.16
C LEU A 146 17.69 -23.31 21.66
N ALA A 147 17.11 -24.37 21.11
CA ALA A 147 15.72 -24.35 20.67
C ALA A 147 14.75 -24.12 21.84
N PHE A 148 14.96 -24.77 22.98
CA PHE A 148 14.12 -24.65 24.18
C PHE A 148 14.05 -23.20 24.72
N ILE A 149 15.17 -22.47 24.69
CA ILE A 149 15.23 -21.08 25.15
C ILE A 149 14.86 -20.10 24.02
N GLY A 150 15.35 -20.35 22.82
CA GLY A 150 15.21 -19.46 21.66
C GLY A 150 13.78 -19.36 21.15
N ILE A 151 13.05 -20.47 21.03
CA ILE A 151 11.66 -20.47 20.54
C ILE A 151 10.78 -19.51 21.36
N PRO A 152 10.59 -19.67 22.69
CA PRO A 152 9.73 -18.78 23.46
C PRO A 152 10.24 -17.33 23.48
N ALA A 153 11.56 -17.11 23.57
CA ALA A 153 12.14 -15.77 23.57
C ALA A 153 11.86 -15.03 22.25
N PHE A 154 12.12 -15.65 21.10
CA PHE A 154 11.86 -15.04 19.80
C PHE A 154 10.37 -14.93 19.49
N THR A 155 9.52 -15.87 19.93
CA THR A 155 8.06 -15.74 19.81
C THR A 155 7.55 -14.51 20.58
N ILE A 156 8.01 -14.27 21.80
CA ILE A 156 7.61 -13.08 22.58
C ILE A 156 8.09 -11.79 21.90
N VAL A 157 9.36 -11.73 21.49
CA VAL A 157 9.91 -10.56 20.78
C VAL A 157 9.16 -10.27 19.47
N TYR A 158 8.88 -11.31 18.68
CA TYR A 158 8.16 -11.17 17.41
C TYR A 158 6.70 -10.75 17.62
N ALA A 159 6.02 -11.28 18.65
CA ALA A 159 4.67 -10.86 19.01
C ALA A 159 4.60 -9.38 19.43
N ILE A 160 5.58 -8.89 20.19
CA ILE A 160 5.67 -7.46 20.56
C ILE A 160 5.90 -6.58 19.32
N ILE A 161 6.76 -7.01 18.39
CA ILE A 161 7.00 -6.29 17.14
C ILE A 161 5.73 -6.25 16.28
N LEU A 162 5.03 -7.37 16.09
CA LEU A 162 3.77 -7.42 15.35
C LEU A 162 2.68 -6.55 15.99
N LEU A 163 2.54 -6.56 17.32
CA LEU A 163 1.63 -5.67 18.03
C LEU A 163 1.98 -4.20 17.77
N GLY A 164 3.26 -3.84 17.80
CA GLY A 164 3.75 -2.51 17.45
C GLY A 164 3.38 -2.11 16.02
N ILE A 165 3.56 -3.01 15.04
CA ILE A 165 3.19 -2.78 13.64
C ILE A 165 1.69 -2.54 13.51
N VAL A 166 0.84 -3.42 14.06
CA VAL A 166 -0.63 -3.29 13.98
C VAL A 166 -1.11 -1.97 14.60
N LEU A 167 -0.50 -1.53 15.70
CA LEU A 167 -0.78 -0.22 16.31
C LEU A 167 -0.36 0.94 15.40
N MET A 168 0.80 0.85 14.75
CA MET A 168 1.28 1.89 13.81
C MET A 168 0.38 1.95 12.56
N SER A 169 0.06 0.81 11.95
CA SER A 169 -0.86 0.69 10.80
C SER A 169 -2.24 1.28 11.09
N PHE A 170 -2.78 1.05 12.30
CA PHE A 170 -4.05 1.63 12.76
C PHE A 170 -4.09 3.16 12.67
N VAL A 171 -2.94 3.83 12.86
CA VAL A 171 -2.78 5.30 12.79
C VAL A 171 -2.36 5.78 11.40
N ILE A 172 -1.61 4.97 10.64
CA ILE A 172 -1.17 5.28 9.27
C ILE A 172 -2.34 5.34 8.29
N ILE A 173 -3.30 4.41 8.39
CA ILE A 173 -4.46 4.33 7.49
C ILE A 173 -5.23 5.68 7.40
N PRO A 174 -5.68 6.31 8.51
CA PRO A 174 -6.32 7.63 8.43
C PRO A 174 -5.37 8.74 7.96
N MET A 175 -4.05 8.66 8.19
CA MET A 175 -3.11 9.64 7.59
C MET A 175 -3.05 9.54 6.07
N VAL A 176 -3.15 8.33 5.51
CA VAL A 176 -3.27 8.16 4.05
C VAL A 176 -4.59 8.75 3.57
N PHE A 177 -5.71 8.52 4.27
CA PHE A 177 -7.00 9.12 3.91
C PHE A 177 -7.02 10.65 4.02
N GLU A 178 -6.25 11.23 4.95
CA GLU A 178 -6.07 12.68 5.00
C GLU A 178 -5.38 13.21 3.72
N GLY A 179 -4.45 12.45 3.14
CA GLY A 179 -3.72 12.80 1.93
C GLY A 179 -2.22 13.06 2.13
N ASN A 180 -1.72 12.83 3.35
CA ASN A 180 -0.32 13.06 3.72
C ASN A 180 0.66 12.33 2.78
N ASN A 181 1.88 12.86 2.66
CA ASN A 181 2.98 12.21 1.95
C ASN A 181 3.65 11.15 2.82
N ILE A 182 4.36 10.20 2.22
CA ILE A 182 4.99 9.07 2.95
C ILE A 182 5.92 9.56 4.08
N LYS A 183 6.73 10.61 3.82
CA LYS A 183 7.55 11.26 4.85
C LYS A 183 6.71 11.77 6.03
N GLU A 184 5.64 12.51 5.74
CA GLU A 184 4.74 13.08 6.75
C GLU A 184 4.03 11.99 7.55
N ILE A 185 3.61 10.90 6.92
CA ILE A 185 2.99 9.74 7.57
C ILE A 185 3.92 9.20 8.66
N PHE A 186 5.18 8.91 8.34
CA PHE A 186 6.13 8.38 9.34
C PHE A 186 6.53 9.41 10.41
N VAL A 187 6.71 10.68 10.05
CA VAL A 187 6.97 11.77 11.02
C VAL A 187 5.82 11.94 12.00
N LYS A 188 4.59 12.07 11.50
CA LYS A 188 3.38 12.21 12.33
C LYS A 188 3.18 10.97 13.20
N THR A 189 3.31 9.76 12.63
CA THR A 189 3.15 8.49 13.36
C THR A 189 4.18 8.37 14.50
N TYR A 190 5.46 8.63 14.25
CA TYR A 190 6.48 8.62 15.30
C TYR A 190 6.16 9.63 16.43
N THR A 191 5.75 10.85 16.07
CA THR A 191 5.36 11.90 17.03
C THR A 191 4.17 11.47 17.88
N LEU A 192 3.16 10.88 17.25
CA LEU A 192 1.95 10.34 17.87
C LEU A 192 2.27 9.27 18.90
N PHE A 193 3.07 8.27 18.55
CA PHE A 193 3.45 7.22 19.48
C PHE A 193 4.38 7.73 20.59
N LYS A 194 5.24 8.71 20.32
CA LYS A 194 6.10 9.32 21.35
C LYS A 194 5.32 10.11 22.40
N LYS A 195 4.23 10.79 22.01
CA LYS A 195 3.43 11.65 22.91
C LYS A 195 2.18 10.97 23.49
N HIS A 196 1.59 10.04 22.76
CA HIS A 196 0.23 9.52 23.03
C HIS A 196 0.12 7.98 22.89
N ASN A 197 1.21 7.21 23.03
CA ASN A 197 1.18 5.73 22.97
C ASN A 197 0.06 5.08 23.78
N THR A 198 -0.08 5.41 25.07
CA THR A 198 -1.08 4.82 25.97
C THR A 198 -2.51 5.12 25.51
N LEU A 199 -2.74 6.33 25.00
CA LEU A 199 -4.05 6.74 24.47
C LEU A 199 -4.38 6.03 23.16
N ILE A 200 -3.42 5.94 22.23
CA ILE A 200 -3.56 5.22 20.96
C ILE A 200 -3.86 3.75 21.23
N PHE A 201 -3.12 3.13 22.17
CA PHE A 201 -3.34 1.76 22.59
C PHE A 201 -4.74 1.56 23.19
N GLY A 202 -5.18 2.44 24.08
CA GLY A 202 -6.54 2.42 24.63
C GLY A 202 -7.61 2.50 23.54
N TYR A 203 -7.51 3.48 22.64
CA TYR A 203 -8.42 3.60 21.50
C TYR A 203 -8.40 2.38 20.58
N PHE A 204 -7.22 1.82 20.28
CA PHE A 204 -7.07 0.61 19.49
C PHE A 204 -7.79 -0.58 20.13
N ILE A 205 -7.57 -0.85 21.43
CA ILE A 205 -8.24 -1.95 22.13
C ILE A 205 -9.75 -1.75 22.14
N PHE A 206 -10.24 -0.56 22.50
CA PHE A 206 -11.68 -0.31 22.59
C PHE A 206 -12.40 -0.40 21.24
N ILE A 207 -11.86 0.17 20.16
CA ILE A 207 -12.54 0.11 18.85
C ILE A 207 -12.52 -1.31 18.27
N ASN A 208 -11.41 -2.05 18.44
CA ASN A 208 -11.35 -3.46 18.03
C ASN A 208 -12.25 -4.35 18.89
N LEU A 209 -12.40 -4.08 20.19
CA LEU A 209 -13.32 -4.81 21.07
C LEU A 209 -14.78 -4.62 20.61
N VAL A 210 -15.21 -3.38 20.37
CA VAL A 210 -16.57 -3.09 19.86
C VAL A 210 -16.77 -3.68 18.47
N SER A 211 -15.78 -3.55 17.58
CA SER A 211 -15.76 -4.20 16.26
C SER A 211 -15.88 -5.72 16.36
N PHE A 212 -15.19 -6.34 17.31
CA PHE A 212 -15.24 -7.79 17.51
C PHE A 212 -16.60 -8.24 18.05
N MET A 213 -17.23 -7.48 18.96
CA MET A 213 -18.58 -7.77 19.43
C MET A 213 -19.62 -7.64 18.30
N ILE A 214 -19.54 -6.59 17.47
CA ILE A 214 -20.41 -6.45 16.29
C ILE A 214 -20.17 -7.62 15.31
N GLY A 215 -18.90 -7.99 15.08
CA GLY A 215 -18.50 -9.15 14.29
C GLY A 215 -19.08 -10.48 14.80
N ILE A 216 -19.05 -10.72 16.12
CA ILE A 216 -19.69 -11.91 16.75
C ILE A 216 -21.20 -11.89 16.51
N ILE A 217 -21.87 -10.75 16.70
CA ILE A 217 -23.32 -10.64 16.49
C ILE A 217 -23.66 -10.93 15.01
N PHE A 218 -22.91 -10.35 14.08
CA PHE A 218 -23.08 -10.58 12.64
C PHE A 218 -22.79 -12.03 12.26
N PHE A 219 -21.76 -12.65 12.83
CA PHE A 219 -21.45 -14.06 12.62
C PHE A 219 -22.53 -14.98 13.19
N ALA A 220 -23.03 -14.73 14.41
CA ALA A 220 -24.09 -15.51 15.03
C ALA A 220 -25.42 -15.43 14.25
N LEU A 221 -25.79 -14.23 13.79
CA LEU A 221 -26.95 -14.03 12.91
C LEU A 221 -26.78 -14.74 11.57
N LEU A 222 -25.58 -14.71 10.98
CA LEU A 222 -25.26 -15.43 9.75
C LEU A 222 -25.36 -16.95 9.94
N THR A 223 -24.66 -17.52 10.94
CA THR A 223 -24.68 -18.97 11.19
C THR A 223 -26.06 -19.47 11.58
N GLY A 224 -26.81 -18.69 12.36
CA GLY A 224 -28.20 -18.99 12.71
C GLY A 224 -29.10 -19.02 11.48
N SER A 225 -29.09 -17.96 10.66
CA SER A 225 -29.89 -17.90 9.42
C SER A 225 -29.49 -18.95 8.38
N LEU A 226 -28.19 -19.24 8.25
CA LEU A 226 -27.69 -20.35 7.43
C LEU A 226 -28.24 -21.69 7.92
N SER A 227 -28.12 -22.00 9.23
CA SER A 227 -28.58 -23.28 9.79
C SER A 227 -30.08 -23.53 9.57
N LEU A 228 -30.90 -22.50 9.72
CA LEU A 228 -32.34 -22.55 9.44
C LEU A 228 -32.61 -22.79 7.95
N THR A 229 -31.91 -22.05 7.08
CA THR A 229 -32.06 -22.17 5.62
C THR A 229 -31.63 -23.56 5.14
N THR A 230 -30.50 -24.09 5.62
CA THR A 230 -30.04 -25.45 5.31
C THR A 230 -30.99 -26.51 5.84
N GLY A 231 -31.57 -26.34 7.04
CA GLY A 231 -32.56 -27.27 7.59
C GLY A 231 -33.83 -27.34 6.75
N ILE A 232 -34.35 -26.20 6.29
CA ILE A 232 -35.52 -26.15 5.39
C ILE A 232 -35.19 -26.77 4.03
N LEU A 233 -33.98 -26.55 3.49
CA LEU A 233 -33.54 -27.14 2.23
C LEU A 233 -33.37 -28.67 2.31
N MET A 234 -32.85 -29.19 3.44
CA MET A 234 -32.75 -30.64 3.68
C MET A 234 -34.12 -31.32 3.66
N VAL A 235 -35.15 -30.68 4.23
CA VAL A 235 -36.52 -31.22 4.25
C VAL A 235 -37.23 -31.08 2.89
N THR A 236 -37.03 -29.96 2.19
CA THR A 236 -37.78 -29.66 0.96
C THR A 236 -37.14 -30.23 -0.31
N HIS A 237 -35.82 -30.41 -0.34
CA HIS A 237 -35.06 -30.81 -1.53
C HIS A 237 -33.96 -31.83 -1.17
N PRO A 238 -34.33 -33.09 -0.85
CA PRO A 238 -33.39 -34.11 -0.37
C PRO A 238 -32.32 -34.53 -1.40
N THR A 239 -32.40 -34.10 -2.66
CA THR A 239 -31.31 -34.27 -3.65
C THR A 239 -30.05 -33.48 -3.27
N TYR A 240 -30.18 -32.34 -2.59
CA TYR A 240 -29.01 -31.63 -2.03
C TYR A 240 -28.36 -32.42 -0.88
N LEU A 241 -29.12 -33.31 -0.23
CA LEU A 241 -28.67 -34.18 0.87
C LEU A 241 -27.77 -35.33 0.36
N PHE A 242 -28.07 -35.89 -0.81
CA PHE A 242 -27.26 -36.98 -1.40
C PHE A 242 -25.93 -36.50 -2.01
N ASN A 243 -25.80 -35.23 -2.36
CA ASN A 243 -24.49 -34.64 -2.69
C ASN A 243 -23.66 -34.31 -1.43
N MET A 244 -24.19 -34.53 -0.21
CA MET A 244 -23.48 -34.31 1.07
C MET A 244 -22.60 -35.49 1.50
N GLY A 245 -21.97 -36.20 0.55
CA GLY A 245 -21.09 -37.35 0.83
C GLY A 245 -19.89 -37.07 1.75
N GLY A 246 -19.64 -35.80 2.12
CA GLY A 246 -18.61 -35.39 3.09
C GLY A 246 -19.14 -34.77 4.41
N ILE A 247 -20.44 -34.56 4.60
CA ILE A 247 -20.98 -33.77 5.74
C ILE A 247 -21.49 -34.67 6.89
N GLY A 248 -21.00 -35.91 6.97
CA GLY A 248 -21.12 -36.74 8.17
C GLY A 248 -20.14 -36.37 9.30
N GLY A 249 -19.08 -35.59 9.00
CA GLY A 249 -17.95 -35.36 9.92
C GLY A 249 -18.04 -34.14 10.85
N GLY A 250 -19.08 -33.30 10.75
CA GLY A 250 -19.07 -31.98 11.39
C GLY A 250 -19.65 -31.88 12.81
N PHE A 251 -20.53 -32.80 13.21
CA PHE A 251 -21.33 -32.67 14.45
C PHE A 251 -21.57 -33.98 15.22
N SER A 252 -20.75 -35.00 15.00
CA SER A 252 -20.73 -36.19 15.86
C SER A 252 -19.56 -36.10 16.85
N PRO A 253 -19.79 -36.08 18.17
CA PRO A 253 -18.71 -36.08 19.16
C PRO A 253 -17.93 -37.42 19.23
N TYR A 254 -18.24 -38.38 18.35
CA TYR A 254 -17.65 -39.72 18.32
C TYR A 254 -17.10 -40.17 16.94
N SER A 255 -17.11 -39.31 15.90
CA SER A 255 -16.63 -39.71 14.56
C SER A 255 -15.50 -38.86 13.96
N SER A 256 -14.84 -38.01 14.75
CA SER A 256 -13.56 -37.40 14.37
C SER A 256 -12.43 -38.44 14.49
N GLY A 257 -12.44 -39.42 13.58
CA GLY A 257 -11.43 -40.47 13.51
C GLY A 257 -10.04 -39.90 13.20
N PHE A 258 -9.03 -40.49 13.83
CA PHE A 258 -7.59 -40.19 13.76
C PHE A 258 -7.06 -39.82 12.37
N GLY A 259 -7.25 -38.55 11.97
CA GLY A 259 -6.72 -37.93 10.76
C GLY A 259 -5.93 -36.68 11.12
N TYR A 260 -4.80 -36.46 10.46
CA TYR A 260 -3.79 -35.45 10.80
C TYR A 260 -4.19 -34.01 10.39
N GLU A 261 -5.47 -33.66 10.51
CA GLU A 261 -5.96 -32.32 10.18
C GLU A 261 -5.98 -31.40 11.39
N ASN A 262 -5.53 -30.18 11.17
CA ASN A 262 -5.12 -29.25 12.20
C ASN A 262 -6.34 -28.70 12.97
N PRO A 263 -6.48 -28.87 14.31
CA PRO A 263 -7.67 -28.44 15.05
C PRO A 263 -7.97 -26.93 14.95
N MET A 264 -6.99 -26.15 14.51
CA MET A 264 -7.14 -24.74 14.14
C MET A 264 -8.13 -24.50 12.98
N SER A 265 -8.27 -25.44 12.03
CA SER A 265 -9.20 -25.30 10.88
C SER A 265 -10.66 -25.34 11.30
N SER A 266 -10.97 -26.16 12.31
CA SER A 266 -12.27 -26.22 12.97
C SER A 266 -12.56 -24.95 13.77
N PHE A 267 -11.54 -24.39 14.45
CA PHE A 267 -11.70 -23.19 15.28
C PHE A 267 -11.83 -21.89 14.46
N MET A 268 -11.22 -21.82 13.27
CA MET A 268 -11.32 -20.66 12.36
C MET A 268 -12.55 -20.69 11.43
N GLY A 269 -13.49 -21.62 11.62
CA GLY A 269 -14.77 -21.65 10.87
C GLY A 269 -14.65 -21.95 9.36
N MET A 270 -13.46 -22.25 8.84
CA MET A 270 -13.24 -22.52 7.41
C MET A 270 -14.06 -23.73 6.90
N GLY A 271 -14.29 -24.74 7.75
CA GLY A 271 -15.16 -25.87 7.41
C GLY A 271 -16.61 -25.48 7.11
N ALA A 272 -17.15 -24.47 7.82
CA ALA A 272 -18.46 -23.93 7.51
C ALA A 272 -18.45 -23.19 6.16
N PHE A 273 -17.40 -22.41 5.88
CA PHE A 273 -17.25 -21.69 4.61
C PHE A 273 -17.14 -22.63 3.40
N GLN A 274 -16.47 -23.78 3.56
CA GLN A 274 -16.38 -24.82 2.55
C GLN A 274 -17.75 -25.49 2.29
N SER A 275 -18.60 -25.62 3.32
CA SER A 275 -19.98 -26.12 3.14
C SER A 275 -20.87 -25.13 2.37
N ILE A 276 -20.70 -23.81 2.56
CA ILE A 276 -21.45 -22.77 1.83
C ILE A 276 -21.23 -22.86 0.31
N MET A 277 -20.02 -23.21 -0.14
CA MET A 277 -19.70 -23.44 -1.55
C MET A 277 -20.45 -24.63 -2.19
N MET A 278 -20.98 -25.55 -1.37
CA MET A 278 -21.63 -26.79 -1.82
C MET A 278 -23.17 -26.70 -1.81
N TYR A 279 -23.75 -25.77 -1.04
CA TYR A 279 -25.17 -25.44 -1.14
C TYR A 279 -25.41 -24.60 -2.40
N GLY A 280 -26.28 -25.10 -3.29
CA GLY A 280 -26.41 -24.64 -4.68
C GLY A 280 -26.43 -23.11 -4.87
N ALA A 281 -25.80 -22.67 -5.97
CA ALA A 281 -25.35 -21.29 -6.23
C ALA A 281 -26.33 -20.15 -5.88
N PHE A 282 -27.64 -20.38 -5.90
CA PHE A 282 -28.67 -19.39 -5.54
C PHE A 282 -28.73 -19.08 -4.03
N VAL A 283 -28.65 -20.10 -3.18
CA VAL A 283 -28.77 -19.95 -1.71
C VAL A 283 -27.49 -19.36 -1.14
N GLY A 284 -26.34 -19.86 -1.59
CA GLY A 284 -25.03 -19.29 -1.27
C GLY A 284 -24.92 -17.82 -1.68
N PHE A 285 -25.46 -17.42 -2.84
CA PHE A 285 -25.42 -16.03 -3.32
C PHE A 285 -26.21 -15.06 -2.44
N GLY A 286 -27.45 -15.41 -2.05
CA GLY A 286 -28.25 -14.56 -1.16
C GLY A 286 -27.59 -14.32 0.21
N ILE A 287 -27.06 -15.39 0.81
CA ILE A 287 -26.36 -15.35 2.10
C ILE A 287 -25.01 -14.59 1.95
N ALA A 288 -24.28 -14.78 0.85
CA ALA A 288 -23.05 -14.06 0.57
C ALA A 288 -23.25 -12.54 0.42
N ILE A 289 -24.35 -12.09 -0.20
CA ILE A 289 -24.68 -10.65 -0.28
C ILE A 289 -24.90 -10.06 1.11
N ILE A 290 -25.67 -10.73 1.96
CA ILE A 290 -25.91 -10.29 3.34
C ILE A 290 -24.58 -10.25 4.11
N TYR A 291 -23.75 -11.28 3.99
CA TYR A 291 -22.42 -11.32 4.62
C TYR A 291 -21.50 -10.20 4.14
N MET A 292 -21.42 -9.93 2.83
CA MET A 292 -20.65 -8.81 2.29
C MET A 292 -21.16 -7.47 2.81
N LEU A 293 -22.48 -7.27 2.92
CA LEU A 293 -23.05 -6.05 3.50
C LEU A 293 -22.66 -5.88 4.98
N LEU A 294 -22.72 -6.94 5.77
CA LEU A 294 -22.31 -6.93 7.18
C LEU A 294 -20.81 -6.64 7.34
N LEU A 295 -19.95 -7.22 6.49
CA LEU A 295 -18.52 -6.91 6.43
C LEU A 295 -18.25 -5.46 6.00
N VAL A 296 -18.98 -4.94 5.02
CA VAL A 296 -18.88 -3.53 4.59
C VAL A 296 -19.24 -2.59 5.73
N LEU A 297 -20.34 -2.85 6.45
CA LEU A 297 -20.74 -2.09 7.63
C LEU A 297 -19.64 -2.12 8.70
N GLN A 298 -19.07 -3.30 8.97
CA GLN A 298 -17.98 -3.44 9.92
C GLN A 298 -16.72 -2.64 9.52
N MET A 299 -16.39 -2.63 8.24
CA MET A 299 -15.22 -1.90 7.71
C MET A 299 -15.44 -0.38 7.73
N VAL A 300 -16.61 0.14 7.32
CA VAL A 300 -16.86 1.60 7.37
C VAL A 300 -16.94 2.12 8.80
N TYR A 301 -17.41 1.32 9.76
CA TYR A 301 -17.34 1.63 11.19
C TYR A 301 -15.87 1.81 11.63
N MET A 302 -15.00 0.85 11.30
CA MET A 302 -13.58 0.91 11.65
C MET A 302 -12.86 2.09 10.99
N MET A 303 -13.08 2.32 9.69
CA MET A 303 -12.50 3.45 8.96
C MET A 303 -12.89 4.81 9.55
N LEU A 304 -14.19 5.01 9.86
CA LEU A 304 -14.65 6.28 10.42
C LEU A 304 -14.17 6.46 11.87
N GLY A 305 -14.14 5.40 12.66
CA GLY A 305 -13.62 5.45 14.03
C GLY A 305 -12.12 5.75 14.06
N GLN A 306 -11.31 5.08 13.24
CA GLN A 306 -9.90 5.43 13.01
C GLN A 306 -9.75 6.90 12.61
N SER A 307 -10.60 7.40 11.72
CA SER A 307 -10.57 8.80 11.29
C SER A 307 -10.88 9.77 12.43
N TYR A 308 -11.91 9.52 13.25
CA TYR A 308 -12.21 10.36 14.41
C TYR A 308 -11.14 10.28 15.50
N ILE A 309 -10.58 9.09 15.77
CA ILE A 309 -9.51 8.88 16.75
C ILE A 309 -8.26 9.66 16.31
N TYR A 310 -7.85 9.51 15.05
CA TYR A 310 -6.76 10.30 14.47
C TYR A 310 -7.00 11.80 14.63
N LEU A 311 -8.16 12.30 14.17
CA LEU A 311 -8.52 13.72 14.26
C LEU A 311 -8.62 14.24 15.70
N ASP A 312 -8.92 13.41 16.70
CA ASP A 312 -8.96 13.82 18.09
C ASP A 312 -7.56 13.94 18.71
N ILE A 313 -6.66 13.00 18.41
CA ILE A 313 -5.30 13.00 18.96
C ILE A 313 -4.43 14.10 18.31
N ILE A 314 -4.65 14.45 17.03
CA ILE A 314 -3.84 15.49 16.37
C ILE A 314 -4.15 16.95 16.76
N LYS A 315 -5.24 17.22 17.49
CA LYS A 315 -5.65 18.60 17.83
C LYS A 315 -4.58 19.35 18.62
N ASP A 316 -3.91 18.66 19.53
CA ASP A 316 -3.01 19.25 20.52
C ASP A 316 -1.52 18.99 20.17
N MET A 317 -1.18 18.92 18.87
CA MET A 317 0.17 18.62 18.40
C MET A 317 0.73 19.64 17.41
N ASN A 318 1.98 20.04 17.64
CA ASN A 318 2.82 20.76 16.69
C ASN A 318 3.83 19.78 16.08
N PHE A 319 3.78 19.58 14.76
CA PHE A 319 4.65 18.61 14.06
C PHE A 319 5.99 19.19 13.59
N LYS A 320 6.22 20.50 13.71
CA LYS A 320 7.40 21.19 13.15
C LYS A 320 8.72 20.63 13.71
N ASP A 321 8.78 20.39 15.01
CA ASP A 321 10.01 19.94 15.69
C ASP A 321 10.37 18.49 15.31
N ALA A 322 9.35 17.65 15.09
CA ALA A 322 9.54 16.26 14.66
C ALA A 322 10.02 16.16 13.21
N GLU A 323 9.55 17.05 12.33
CA GLU A 323 10.03 17.10 10.95
C GLU A 323 11.50 17.55 10.87
N ALA A 324 11.93 18.46 11.73
CA ALA A 324 13.35 18.83 11.88
C ALA A 324 14.20 17.64 12.35
N GLN A 325 13.74 16.89 13.35
CA GLN A 325 14.44 15.68 13.82
C GLN A 325 14.55 14.62 12.72
N PHE A 326 13.46 14.30 12.03
CA PHE A 326 13.44 13.26 11.00
C PHE A 326 14.23 13.65 9.75
N SER A 327 14.20 14.92 9.32
CA SER A 327 15.04 15.40 8.23
C SER A 327 16.53 15.36 8.58
N SER A 328 16.91 15.64 9.84
CA SER A 328 18.29 15.47 10.32
C SER A 328 18.74 14.00 10.39
N ALA A 329 17.83 13.07 10.69
CA ALA A 329 18.11 11.64 10.67
C ALA A 329 18.26 11.12 9.23
N ALA A 330 17.36 11.53 8.32
CA ALA A 330 17.41 11.18 6.91
C ALA A 330 18.67 11.72 6.23
N SER A 331 19.11 12.96 6.56
CA SER A 331 20.35 13.51 6.02
C SER A 331 21.60 12.80 6.55
N LYS A 332 21.62 12.39 7.83
CA LYS A 332 22.67 11.52 8.38
C LYS A 332 22.75 10.18 7.64
N VAL A 333 21.62 9.48 7.46
CA VAL A 333 21.56 8.21 6.71
C VAL A 333 22.05 8.40 5.28
N LYS A 334 21.57 9.44 4.58
CA LYS A 334 22.03 9.77 3.22
C LYS A 334 23.55 10.03 3.18
N SER A 335 24.08 10.85 4.09
CA SER A 335 25.51 11.14 4.17
C SER A 335 26.37 9.90 4.44
N ASN A 336 25.86 8.94 5.20
CA ASN A 336 26.53 7.67 5.42
C ASN A 336 26.49 6.79 4.17
N ILE A 337 25.34 6.69 3.49
CA ILE A 337 25.22 5.99 2.20
C ILE A 337 26.18 6.59 1.16
N ASP A 338 26.25 7.92 1.06
CA ASP A 338 27.12 8.59 0.10
C ASP A 338 28.62 8.37 0.46
N LYS A 339 29.00 8.38 1.74
CA LYS A 339 30.34 7.95 2.21
C LYS A 339 30.65 6.48 1.90
N TYR A 340 29.67 5.58 1.97
CA TYR A 340 29.88 4.17 1.61
C TYR A 340 29.98 3.98 0.09
N LYS A 341 29.22 4.74 -0.71
CA LYS A 341 29.37 4.77 -2.17
C LYS A 341 30.72 5.33 -2.59
N GLU A 342 31.16 6.42 -1.96
CA GLU A 342 32.48 7.02 -2.18
C GLU A 342 33.57 6.02 -1.86
N LYS A 343 33.53 5.37 -0.68
CA LYS A 343 34.47 4.28 -0.33
C LYS A 343 34.42 3.11 -1.29
N ALA A 344 33.25 2.70 -1.77
CA ALA A 344 33.11 1.62 -2.75
C ALA A 344 33.69 2.01 -4.13
N ALA A 345 33.51 3.25 -4.56
CA ALA A 345 34.12 3.80 -5.77
C ALA A 345 35.65 3.91 -5.63
N ASP A 346 36.13 4.34 -4.47
CA ASP A 346 37.56 4.47 -4.16
C ASP A 346 38.28 3.12 -4.10
N ILE A 347 37.62 2.09 -3.53
CA ILE A 347 38.08 0.69 -3.56
C ILE A 347 38.07 0.15 -5.00
N SER A 348 37.02 0.43 -5.78
CA SER A 348 36.93 0.02 -7.19
C SER A 348 38.07 0.62 -8.01
N GLN A 349 38.29 1.95 -7.91
CA GLN A 349 39.38 2.64 -8.60
C GLN A 349 40.78 2.19 -8.12
N LYS A 350 40.96 1.90 -6.83
CA LYS A 350 42.21 1.31 -6.32
C LYS A 350 42.43 -0.10 -6.88
N SER A 351 41.39 -0.92 -7.05
CA SER A 351 41.55 -2.23 -7.70
C SER A 351 41.91 -2.10 -9.18
N SER A 352 41.32 -1.16 -9.92
CA SER A 352 41.68 -0.88 -11.32
C SER A 352 43.12 -0.39 -11.46
N ARG A 353 43.58 0.50 -10.57
CA ARG A 353 44.97 0.99 -10.56
C ARG A 353 45.97 -0.06 -10.12
N ALA A 354 45.60 -0.97 -9.22
CA ALA A 354 46.44 -2.10 -8.83
C ALA A 354 46.64 -3.10 -9.99
N HIS A 355 45.64 -3.27 -10.87
CA HIS A 355 45.77 -4.13 -12.03
C HIS A 355 46.67 -3.51 -13.12
N SER A 356 46.53 -2.22 -13.43
CA SER A 356 47.42 -1.52 -14.37
C SER A 356 48.84 -1.23 -13.83
N GLY A 357 49.10 -1.50 -12.55
CA GLY A 357 50.42 -1.32 -11.92
C GLY A 357 51.33 -2.55 -11.96
N ALA A 358 50.82 -3.73 -12.35
CA ALA A 358 51.56 -4.99 -12.32
C ALA A 358 52.40 -5.24 -13.60
N ASP A 359 51.95 -4.74 -14.76
CA ASP A 359 52.53 -5.10 -16.06
C ASP A 359 53.79 -4.30 -16.45
N ASN A 360 54.17 -3.26 -15.70
CA ASN A 360 55.20 -2.30 -16.10
C ASN A 360 56.59 -2.52 -15.47
N ASN A 361 56.84 -3.65 -14.80
CA ASN A 361 58.05 -3.89 -14.01
C ASN A 361 58.91 -5.08 -14.48
N ASN A 362 58.76 -5.56 -15.73
CA ASN A 362 59.54 -6.68 -16.25
C ASN A 362 60.12 -6.44 -17.66
N SER A 363 60.98 -5.42 -17.78
CA SER A 363 61.83 -5.18 -18.95
C SER A 363 63.23 -4.74 -18.52
N ASN A 364 64.09 -5.72 -18.18
CA ASN A 364 65.55 -5.66 -18.32
C ASN A 364 66.20 -6.97 -17.83
N ASN A 365 66.50 -7.91 -18.73
CA ASN A 365 67.87 -8.42 -18.92
C ASN A 365 68.00 -9.53 -19.97
N ASN A 366 69.20 -9.56 -20.56
CA ASN A 366 69.89 -10.65 -21.26
C ASN A 366 69.54 -10.96 -22.73
N ASN A 367 70.47 -10.53 -23.59
CA ASN A 367 70.86 -11.25 -24.81
C ASN A 367 71.48 -12.61 -24.44
N ASP A 368 71.31 -13.64 -25.28
CA ASP A 368 72.38 -14.20 -26.12
C ASP A 368 71.95 -15.50 -26.85
N ASN A 369 71.99 -15.47 -28.19
CA ASN A 369 72.57 -16.49 -29.09
C ASN A 369 72.16 -17.98 -28.98
N ASN A 370 71.25 -18.46 -29.85
CA ASN A 370 71.59 -19.13 -31.13
C ASN A 370 70.45 -20.00 -31.71
N ASP A 371 70.37 -20.04 -33.06
CA ASP A 371 69.98 -21.14 -33.98
C ASP A 371 68.72 -22.01 -33.68
N GLU A 372 67.85 -22.39 -34.62
CA GLU A 372 67.88 -22.31 -36.09
C GLU A 372 66.43 -22.43 -36.64
N GLY A 373 66.11 -21.76 -37.76
CA GLY A 373 65.28 -22.40 -38.79
C GLY A 373 63.89 -21.81 -39.17
N VAL A 374 63.80 -21.40 -40.44
CA VAL A 374 62.60 -21.43 -41.32
C VAL A 374 61.44 -20.44 -41.06
N ASN A 375 61.49 -19.32 -41.81
CA ASN A 375 60.54 -18.91 -42.89
C ASN A 375 59.01 -18.93 -42.58
N THR A 376 58.19 -17.89 -42.81
CA THR A 376 58.22 -16.89 -43.90
C THR A 376 57.63 -15.50 -43.52
N ASN A 377 58.41 -14.46 -43.81
CA ASN A 377 58.06 -13.18 -44.48
C ASN A 377 56.73 -12.41 -44.26
N TYR A 378 56.92 -11.13 -43.87
CA TYR A 378 56.26 -9.88 -44.34
C TYR A 378 54.71 -9.77 -44.31
N SER A 379 54.09 -8.66 -43.92
CA SER A 379 54.50 -7.41 -43.26
C SER A 379 53.26 -6.53 -43.15
N ASN A 380 53.11 -5.90 -41.99
CA ASN A 380 52.43 -4.62 -41.77
C ASN A 380 52.35 -3.69 -43.00
N TYR A 381 51.23 -3.00 -43.16
CA TYR A 381 51.29 -1.54 -43.29
C TYR A 381 50.10 -0.84 -42.62
N SER A 382 50.43 0.22 -41.90
CA SER A 382 49.51 1.19 -41.30
C SER A 382 49.11 2.27 -42.30
N ASN A 383 48.23 3.18 -41.84
CA ASN A 383 47.97 4.52 -42.36
C ASN A 383 47.06 4.71 -43.59
N SER A 384 46.03 5.51 -43.31
CA SER A 384 45.70 6.76 -44.01
C SER A 384 44.88 6.73 -45.30
N ASN A 385 43.78 7.49 -45.18
CA ASN A 385 43.33 8.53 -46.09
C ASN A 385 42.55 8.15 -47.36
N ASP A 386 41.42 8.89 -47.51
CA ASP A 386 40.88 9.49 -48.74
C ASP A 386 40.60 8.51 -49.92
N ASP A 387 39.47 8.49 -50.62
CA ASP A 387 38.62 9.59 -51.07
C ASP A 387 37.48 9.05 -51.99
N LEU A 388 36.54 9.93 -52.38
CA LEU A 388 35.59 9.87 -53.52
C LEU A 388 34.48 8.79 -53.62
N GLY A 389 33.26 9.28 -53.92
CA GLY A 389 32.11 8.50 -54.39
C GLY A 389 30.74 8.95 -53.83
N SER A 390 30.51 10.26 -53.62
CA SER A 390 29.80 11.11 -54.60
C SER A 390 28.47 10.55 -55.12
N LEU A 391 27.36 11.16 -54.67
CA LEU A 391 26.12 11.57 -55.38
C LEU A 391 24.91 11.46 -54.42
N ASN A 392 23.96 12.41 -54.37
CA ASN A 392 23.96 13.84 -54.71
C ASN A 392 22.70 14.50 -54.11
N GLY A 393 22.62 15.83 -54.10
CA GLY A 393 21.36 16.56 -53.93
C GLY A 393 20.99 16.84 -52.46
N ASN A 394 21.54 17.89 -51.85
CA ASN A 394 21.11 19.30 -51.94
C ASN A 394 20.14 19.65 -50.80
N THR A 395 20.61 20.29 -49.72
CA THR A 395 20.69 21.76 -49.51
C THR A 395 19.31 22.41 -49.32
N THR A 396 19.07 23.32 -48.39
CA THR A 396 19.96 24.29 -47.70
C THR A 396 19.37 24.56 -46.29
N GLU A 397 20.14 24.69 -45.21
CA GLU A 397 20.76 25.94 -44.71
C GLU A 397 19.78 27.12 -44.50
N ASN A 398 19.89 27.99 -43.47
CA ASN A 398 20.71 28.00 -42.25
C ASN A 398 20.17 29.10 -41.28
N ARG A 399 20.74 29.16 -40.06
CA ARG A 399 20.87 30.34 -39.16
C ARG A 399 19.63 30.93 -38.47
N ASN A 400 19.75 31.02 -37.14
CA ASN A 400 19.80 32.26 -36.34
C ASN A 400 19.04 33.48 -36.93
N ASN A 401 18.19 34.19 -36.19
CA ASN A 401 18.67 34.96 -35.04
C ASN A 401 17.55 35.49 -34.11
N LYS A 402 18.02 35.93 -32.94
CA LYS A 402 17.40 36.72 -31.85
C LYS A 402 16.98 38.14 -32.30
N ASN A 403 15.73 38.57 -32.07
CA ASN A 403 15.35 39.85 -31.41
C ASN A 403 13.87 40.29 -31.54
N ILE A 404 13.30 40.65 -30.40
CA ILE A 404 12.51 41.85 -30.04
C ILE A 404 12.05 42.81 -31.17
N ASN A 405 10.73 42.97 -31.31
CA ASN A 405 9.96 44.24 -31.44
C ASN A 405 8.46 43.88 -31.36
N ALA A 406 7.51 44.59 -30.71
CA ALA A 406 7.31 46.03 -30.47
C ALA A 406 6.87 46.83 -31.72
N ASN A 407 5.55 46.84 -31.96
CA ASN A 407 4.69 47.86 -32.62
C ASN A 407 3.27 47.23 -32.69
N ASN A 408 2.19 47.77 -32.11
CA ASN A 408 1.60 49.11 -32.18
C ASN A 408 0.94 49.41 -33.55
N THR A 409 -0.37 49.17 -33.64
CA THR A 409 -1.23 49.59 -34.76
C THR A 409 -2.62 49.96 -34.23
N ASN A 410 -3.00 51.22 -34.37
CA ASN A 410 -4.36 51.71 -34.12
C ASN A 410 -5.20 51.61 -35.42
N ASN A 411 -6.50 51.29 -35.31
CA ASN A 411 -7.55 51.76 -36.23
C ASN A 411 -8.98 51.42 -35.72
N ILE A 412 -9.67 52.41 -35.15
CA ILE A 412 -10.86 53.09 -35.74
C ILE A 412 -11.51 52.33 -36.93
N ILE A 413 -12.82 52.04 -37.03
CA ILE A 413 -14.03 52.13 -36.14
C ILE A 413 -15.12 51.19 -36.79
N ASN A 414 -16.21 50.69 -36.20
CA ASN A 414 -17.41 51.35 -35.62
C ASN A 414 -18.39 50.33 -34.95
N ASP A 415 -19.58 50.80 -34.56
CA ASP A 415 -20.91 50.13 -34.52
C ASP A 415 -21.27 49.06 -33.46
N ASN A 416 -21.91 49.57 -32.39
CA ASN A 416 -23.24 49.18 -31.93
C ASN A 416 -23.57 47.69 -31.67
N ASN A 417 -23.51 47.29 -30.39
CA ASN A 417 -24.57 46.44 -29.82
C ASN A 417 -24.69 46.62 -28.30
N ASN A 418 -25.95 46.59 -27.81
CA ASN A 418 -26.27 46.57 -26.39
C ASN A 418 -25.68 45.33 -25.69
N ASN A 419 -25.22 45.46 -24.44
CA ASN A 419 -25.61 44.58 -23.32
C ASN A 419 -24.86 44.89 -22.00
N ASN A 420 -25.63 45.15 -20.94
CA ASN A 420 -25.36 44.86 -19.52
C ASN A 420 -23.90 44.90 -19.01
N ASN A 421 -23.53 46.02 -18.39
CA ASN A 421 -22.29 46.18 -17.61
C ASN A 421 -22.28 45.33 -16.32
N ASN A 422 -21.97 44.04 -16.43
CA ASN A 422 -21.50 43.21 -15.32
C ASN A 422 -19.97 43.13 -15.38
N SER A 423 -19.28 44.06 -14.73
CA SER A 423 -17.81 44.07 -14.68
C SER A 423 -17.27 42.91 -13.84
N GLU A 424 -16.71 41.90 -14.49
CA GLU A 424 -16.02 40.77 -13.86
C GLU A 424 -14.88 41.23 -12.95
N LYS A 425 -14.78 40.69 -11.73
CA LYS A 425 -13.66 40.98 -10.82
C LYS A 425 -12.48 40.07 -11.11
N ILE A 426 -11.33 40.65 -11.48
CA ILE A 426 -10.08 39.90 -11.67
C ILE A 426 -9.35 39.78 -10.33
N CYS A 427 -8.95 38.55 -9.97
CA CYS A 427 -8.21 38.31 -8.74
C CYS A 427 -6.78 38.89 -8.83
N PRO A 428 -6.33 39.73 -7.87
CA PRO A 428 -4.99 40.30 -7.89
C PRO A 428 -3.87 39.28 -7.60
N ASN A 429 -4.19 38.13 -6.99
CA ASN A 429 -3.22 37.09 -6.65
C ASN A 429 -2.98 36.10 -7.80
N CYS A 430 -4.05 35.59 -8.44
CA CYS A 430 -3.94 34.54 -9.46
C CYS A 430 -4.49 34.90 -10.87
N GLY A 431 -4.99 36.12 -11.08
CA GLY A 431 -5.51 36.57 -12.38
C GLY A 431 -6.85 35.95 -12.83
N THR A 432 -7.45 35.06 -12.04
CA THR A 432 -8.75 34.44 -12.35
C THR A 432 -9.85 35.50 -12.40
N LYS A 433 -10.71 35.42 -13.42
CA LYS A 433 -11.96 36.19 -13.55
C LYS A 433 -13.03 35.60 -12.63
N ASN A 434 -13.70 36.44 -11.85
CA ASN A 434 -14.77 36.07 -10.93
C ASN A 434 -16.01 36.93 -11.21
N LYS A 435 -17.17 36.46 -10.74
CA LYS A 435 -18.43 37.20 -10.88
C LYS A 435 -18.37 38.55 -10.12
N PRO A 436 -19.18 39.56 -10.50
CA PRO A 436 -19.14 40.88 -9.88
C PRO A 436 -19.44 40.87 -8.37
N ASP A 437 -20.26 39.92 -7.92
CA ASP A 437 -20.70 39.69 -6.55
C ASP A 437 -19.77 38.75 -5.72
N ALA A 438 -18.69 38.25 -6.32
CA ALA A 438 -17.75 37.36 -5.64
C ALA A 438 -16.89 38.12 -4.62
N ASN A 439 -17.07 37.80 -3.33
CA ASN A 439 -16.24 38.31 -2.23
C ASN A 439 -14.86 37.61 -2.12
N PHE A 440 -14.73 36.43 -2.73
CA PHE A 440 -13.52 35.60 -2.71
C PHE A 440 -13.29 35.00 -4.09
N CYS A 441 -12.02 34.77 -4.45
CA CYS A 441 -11.67 34.18 -5.73
C CYS A 441 -12.01 32.69 -5.78
N GLU A 442 -12.78 32.28 -6.81
CA GLU A 442 -13.21 30.88 -7.01
C GLU A 442 -12.03 29.91 -7.22
N SER A 443 -10.85 30.39 -7.67
CA SER A 443 -9.66 29.56 -7.90
C SER A 443 -8.69 29.45 -6.71
N CYS A 444 -8.46 30.53 -5.95
CA CYS A 444 -7.41 30.57 -4.92
C CYS A 444 -7.91 30.94 -3.51
N GLY A 445 -9.16 31.35 -3.35
CA GLY A 445 -9.72 31.76 -2.06
C GLY A 445 -9.31 33.16 -1.58
N GLU A 446 -8.49 33.89 -2.33
CA GLU A 446 -8.10 35.28 -1.99
C GLU A 446 -9.32 36.19 -1.91
N LYS A 447 -9.35 37.12 -0.96
CA LYS A 447 -10.46 38.06 -0.82
C LYS A 447 -10.42 39.11 -1.96
N LEU A 448 -11.56 39.32 -2.61
CA LEU A 448 -11.72 40.30 -3.67
C LEU A 448 -12.32 41.58 -3.08
N ASN A 449 -11.57 42.69 -3.16
CA ASN A 449 -12.09 44.02 -2.83
C ASN A 449 -13.04 44.52 -3.93
#